data_AF-A0A317K7N1-F1
#
_entry.id   AF-A0A317K7N1-F1
#
_cell.length_a   1.000
_cell.length_b   1.000
_cell.length_c   1.000
_cell.angle_alpha   90.00
_cell.angle_beta   90.00
_cell.angle_gamma   90.00
#
_symmetry.space_group_name_H-M   'P 1'
#
loop_
_entity.id
_entity.type
_entity.pdbx_description
1 polymer ?
#
loop_
_entity_poly.entity_id
_entity_poly.type
_entity_poly.pdbx_seq_one_letter_code
_entity_poly.pdbx_strand_id
1 'polypeptide(L)'
;MDVDASTRLERILGIPLAEDAVRQWPQSGELIRGRARIAEVESHFVGLRLGVGRRHSCGNTLVVEWSNDYGDGRIYRNVSIAEVREGEAVAVTDYWGEPFTAPEWRRAVGERLDMPAGGVWPTSDDLTVT
;
A
#
# COMPACT_ATOMS: atom_id res chain seq x y z
N MET A 1 -24.20 2.19 -15.00
CA MET A 1 -23.12 1.29 -15.42
C MET A 1 -22.11 1.35 -14.29
N ASP A 2 -22.16 0.36 -13.41
CA ASP A 2 -21.33 0.27 -12.21
C ASP A 2 -19.87 0.10 -12.62
N VAL A 3 -19.14 1.20 -12.61
CA VAL A 3 -17.70 1.19 -12.30
C VAL A 3 -17.74 1.26 -10.77
N ASP A 4 -17.36 0.25 -10.01
CA ASP A 4 -15.96 -0.06 -9.79
C ASP A 4 -15.86 -1.26 -8.83
N ALA A 5 -15.59 -2.46 -9.34
CA ALA A 5 -15.03 -3.53 -8.50
C ALA A 5 -13.50 -3.38 -8.54
N SER A 6 -12.99 -2.20 -8.16
CA SER A 6 -11.56 -2.03 -7.94
C SER A 6 -11.18 -2.73 -6.65
N THR A 7 -10.23 -3.65 -6.76
CA THR A 7 -9.50 -4.17 -5.61
C THR A 7 -8.87 -3.00 -4.84
N ARG A 8 -8.65 -3.18 -3.54
CA ARG A 8 -7.90 -2.22 -2.73
C ARG A 8 -6.52 -1.98 -3.33
N LEU A 9 -5.90 -3.00 -3.91
CA LEU A 9 -4.63 -2.87 -4.61
C LEU A 9 -4.73 -1.98 -5.86
N GLU A 10 -5.77 -2.09 -6.68
CA GLU A 10 -5.99 -1.18 -7.82
C GLU A 10 -6.15 0.26 -7.35
N ARG A 11 -6.83 0.51 -6.23
CA ARG A 11 -6.89 1.83 -5.60
C ARG A 11 -5.51 2.33 -5.15
N ILE A 12 -4.70 1.47 -4.54
CA ILE A 12 -3.32 1.82 -4.14
C ILE A 12 -2.50 2.18 -5.37
N LEU A 13 -2.51 1.35 -6.41
CA LEU A 13 -1.73 1.54 -7.63
C LEU A 13 -2.25 2.69 -8.50
N GLY A 14 -3.55 2.96 -8.49
CA GLY A 14 -4.18 3.91 -9.42
C GLY A 14 -4.26 3.40 -10.86
N ILE A 15 -4.08 2.08 -11.07
CA ILE A 15 -4.17 1.38 -12.36
C ILE A 15 -4.82 0.00 -12.14
N PRO A 16 -5.46 -0.59 -13.16
CA PRO A 16 -6.05 -1.93 -13.07
C PRO A 16 -4.99 -3.03 -12.86
N LEU A 17 -5.42 -4.14 -12.28
CA LEU A 17 -4.66 -5.40 -12.25
C LEU A 17 -5.00 -6.24 -13.48
N ALA A 18 -4.00 -6.87 -14.07
CA ALA A 18 -4.22 -7.93 -15.04
C ALA A 18 -4.99 -9.09 -14.39
N GLU A 19 -5.78 -9.83 -15.18
CA GLU A 19 -6.61 -10.92 -14.65
C GLU A 19 -5.79 -12.00 -13.92
N ASP A 20 -4.59 -12.30 -14.42
CA ASP A 20 -3.65 -13.27 -13.88
C ASP A 20 -2.55 -12.64 -13.00
N ALA A 21 -2.74 -11.39 -12.57
CA ALA A 21 -1.75 -10.66 -11.79
C ALA A 21 -1.27 -11.43 -10.55
N VAL A 22 0.01 -11.28 -10.23
CA VAL A 22 0.64 -11.96 -9.09
C VAL A 22 0.98 -10.96 -7.99
N ARG A 23 0.45 -11.19 -6.80
CA ARG A 23 0.80 -10.41 -5.61
C ARG A 23 1.76 -11.20 -4.71
N GLN A 24 2.87 -10.59 -4.32
CA GLN A 24 3.97 -11.25 -3.61
C GLN A 24 4.22 -10.55 -2.29
N TRP A 25 4.31 -11.33 -1.21
CA TRP A 25 4.49 -10.85 0.15
C TRP A 25 5.75 -11.48 0.77
N PRO A 26 6.95 -10.94 0.47
CA PRO A 26 8.20 -11.55 0.89
C PRO A 26 8.34 -11.71 2.42
N GLN A 27 7.72 -10.81 3.18
CA GLN A 27 7.78 -10.83 4.66
C GLN A 27 7.10 -12.07 5.26
N SER A 28 6.06 -12.62 4.64
CA SER A 28 5.38 -13.85 5.07
C SER A 28 5.71 -15.07 4.22
N GLY A 29 6.35 -14.87 3.05
CA GLY A 29 6.63 -15.93 2.09
C GLY A 29 5.43 -16.32 1.21
N GLU A 30 4.39 -15.47 1.15
CA GLU A 30 3.16 -15.75 0.42
C GLU A 30 3.18 -15.22 -1.02
N LEU A 31 2.44 -15.92 -1.89
CA LEU A 31 2.23 -15.55 -3.28
C LEU A 31 0.78 -15.84 -3.67
N ILE A 32 0.07 -14.82 -4.12
CA ILE A 32 -1.34 -14.88 -4.52
C ILE A 32 -1.43 -14.68 -6.02
N ARG A 33 -2.13 -15.57 -6.73
CA ARG A 33 -2.29 -15.52 -8.19
C ARG A 33 -3.72 -15.25 -8.61
N GLY A 34 -3.89 -14.24 -9.45
CA GLY A 34 -5.13 -13.84 -10.07
C GLY A 34 -5.86 -12.75 -9.30
N ARG A 35 -6.40 -11.78 -10.04
CA ARG A 35 -7.13 -10.61 -9.50
C ARG A 35 -8.28 -11.01 -8.57
N ALA A 36 -9.03 -12.06 -8.91
CA ALA A 36 -10.12 -12.57 -8.08
C ALA A 36 -9.66 -13.03 -6.68
N ARG A 37 -8.52 -13.72 -6.58
CA ARG A 37 -7.98 -14.17 -5.28
C ARG A 37 -7.39 -13.02 -4.48
N ILE A 38 -6.77 -12.05 -5.16
CA ILE A 38 -6.31 -10.81 -4.53
C ILE A 38 -7.51 -10.10 -3.88
N ALA A 39 -8.63 -9.97 -4.61
CA ALA A 39 -9.86 -9.38 -4.10
C ALA A 39 -10.44 -10.16 -2.91
N GLU A 40 -10.47 -11.49 -2.99
CA GLU A 40 -10.94 -12.37 -1.92
C GLU A 40 -10.13 -12.16 -0.63
N VAL A 41 -8.79 -12.17 -0.73
CA VAL A 41 -7.92 -11.90 0.42
C VAL A 41 -8.18 -10.51 0.99
N GLU A 42 -8.33 -9.50 0.13
CA GLU A 42 -8.60 -8.13 0.56
C GLU A 42 -9.93 -7.97 1.31
N SER A 43 -10.94 -8.75 0.95
CA SER A 43 -12.26 -8.74 1.59
C SER A 43 -12.25 -9.15 3.06
N HIS A 44 -11.20 -9.87 3.50
CA HIS A 44 -11.06 -10.31 4.90
C HIS A 44 -10.57 -9.19 5.84
N PHE A 45 -10.02 -8.10 5.30
CA PHE A 45 -9.55 -6.97 6.11
C PHE A 45 -10.69 -5.97 6.37
N VAL A 46 -11.56 -6.32 7.32
CA VAL A 46 -12.68 -5.48 7.77
C VAL A 46 -12.16 -4.31 8.61
N GLY A 47 -12.57 -3.09 8.27
CA GLY A 47 -12.20 -1.88 9.02
C GLY A 47 -10.80 -1.33 8.71
N LEU A 48 -10.08 -1.94 7.77
CA LEU A 48 -8.80 -1.41 7.30
C LEU A 48 -9.01 -0.03 6.67
N ARG A 49 -8.24 0.94 7.17
CA ARG A 49 -8.18 2.29 6.62
C ARG A 49 -6.86 2.49 5.91
N LEU A 50 -6.87 3.17 4.76
CA LEU A 50 -5.65 3.46 4.03
C LEU A 50 -5.64 4.87 3.43
N GLY A 51 -4.44 5.33 3.12
CA GLY A 51 -4.18 6.57 2.39
C GLY A 51 -2.98 6.38 1.47
N VAL A 52 -3.09 6.87 0.23
CA VAL A 52 -1.99 6.85 -0.73
C VAL A 52 -1.24 8.17 -0.65
N GLY A 53 0.07 8.10 -0.43
CA GLY A 53 0.90 9.29 -0.31
C GLY A 53 1.50 9.72 -1.64
N ARG A 54 2.21 8.80 -2.31
CA ARG A 54 2.91 9.10 -3.56
C ARG A 54 3.02 7.90 -4.47
N ARG A 55 2.99 8.15 -5.79
CA ARG A 55 3.26 7.17 -6.84
C ARG A 55 4.44 7.65 -7.69
N HIS A 56 5.40 6.77 -7.95
CA HIS A 56 6.57 7.02 -8.79
C HIS A 56 6.53 6.08 -9.98
N SER A 57 6.53 6.64 -11.20
CA SER A 57 6.63 5.86 -12.43
C SER A 57 8.07 5.84 -12.92
N CYS A 58 8.61 4.65 -13.11
CA CYS A 58 9.98 4.37 -13.51
C CYS A 58 9.98 3.37 -14.67
N GLY A 59 9.76 3.86 -15.91
CA GLY A 59 9.59 2.99 -17.07
C GLY A 59 8.37 2.07 -16.89
N ASN A 60 8.59 0.76 -16.87
CA ASN A 60 7.53 -0.24 -16.67
C ASN A 60 7.36 -0.64 -15.19
N THR A 61 7.87 0.17 -14.26
CA THR A 61 7.74 -0.07 -12.81
C THR A 61 7.01 1.09 -12.16
N LEU A 62 6.03 0.78 -11.31
CA LEU A 62 5.31 1.73 -10.48
C LEU A 62 5.63 1.45 -9.01
N VAL A 63 6.16 2.44 -8.29
CA VAL A 63 6.42 2.35 -6.85
C VAL A 63 5.43 3.25 -6.12
N VAL A 64 4.71 2.71 -5.14
CA VAL A 64 3.70 3.44 -4.38
C VAL A 64 4.05 3.45 -2.91
N GLU A 65 4.18 4.64 -2.35
CA GLU A 65 4.27 4.88 -0.91
C GLU A 65 2.86 5.14 -0.37
N TRP A 66 2.42 4.32 0.58
CA TRP A 66 1.08 4.41 1.16
C TRP A 66 1.11 4.04 2.65
N SER A 67 0.00 4.23 3.33
CA SER A 67 -0.11 3.93 4.75
C SER A 67 -1.44 3.32 5.08
N ASN A 68 -1.47 2.48 6.11
CA ASN A 68 -2.68 1.86 6.59
C ASN A 68 -2.74 1.73 8.10
N ASP A 69 -3.96 1.53 8.58
CA ASP A 69 -4.30 1.13 9.93
C ASP A 69 -5.23 -0.09 9.82
N TYR A 70 -4.90 -1.16 10.53
CA TYR A 70 -5.69 -2.40 10.57
C TYR A 70 -6.91 -2.30 11.52
N GLY A 71 -7.13 -1.14 12.13
CA GLY A 71 -8.17 -0.89 13.14
C GLY A 71 -7.65 -0.86 14.57
N ASP A 72 -6.34 -1.01 14.77
CA ASP A 72 -5.66 -1.01 16.08
C ASP A 72 -5.00 0.35 16.40
N GLY A 73 -5.11 1.34 15.50
CA GLY A 73 -4.53 2.67 15.65
C GLY A 73 -3.05 2.74 15.30
N ARG A 74 -2.42 1.63 14.89
CA ARG A 74 -1.01 1.60 14.49
C ARG A 74 -0.91 1.94 13.00
N ILE A 75 -0.11 2.95 12.68
CA ILE A 75 0.11 3.37 11.28
C ILE A 75 1.30 2.63 10.70
N TYR A 76 1.03 1.76 9.73
CA TYR A 76 2.04 1.09 8.93
C TYR A 76 2.42 1.96 7.73
N ARG A 77 3.72 2.01 7.43
CA ARG A 77 4.27 2.73 6.26
C ARG A 77 4.68 1.70 5.22
N ASN A 78 3.97 1.67 4.09
CA ASN A 78 4.04 0.58 3.13
C ASN A 78 4.61 1.02 1.80
N VAL A 79 5.20 0.05 1.09
CA VAL A 79 5.62 0.19 -0.30
C VAL A 79 5.03 -0.93 -1.12
N SER A 80 4.37 -0.58 -2.22
CA SER A 80 3.94 -1.52 -3.26
C SER A 80 4.73 -1.25 -4.54
N ILE A 81 5.33 -2.29 -5.12
CA ILE A 81 6.16 -2.20 -6.32
C ILE A 81 5.49 -3.04 -7.40
N ALA A 82 4.92 -2.40 -8.42
CA ALA A 82 4.23 -3.06 -9.51
C ALA A 82 5.06 -3.07 -10.80
N GLU A 83 5.12 -4.23 -11.46
CA GLU A 83 5.48 -4.34 -12.87
C GLU A 83 4.24 -4.02 -13.71
N VAL A 84 4.39 -3.08 -14.64
CA VAL A 84 3.31 -2.57 -15.50
C VAL A 84 3.53 -3.03 -16.93
N ARG A 85 2.49 -3.59 -17.55
CA ARG A 85 2.45 -3.93 -18.98
C ARG A 85 1.12 -3.48 -19.55
N GLU A 86 1.17 -2.75 -20.66
CA GLU A 86 -0.04 -2.27 -21.37
C GLU A 86 -1.02 -1.47 -20.48
N GLY A 87 -0.51 -0.79 -19.46
CA GLY A 87 -1.32 0.00 -18.51
C GLY A 87 -1.91 -0.80 -17.35
N GLU A 88 -1.66 -2.11 -17.28
CA GLU A 88 -2.09 -3.00 -16.20
C GLU A 88 -0.92 -3.44 -15.33
N ALA A 89 -1.16 -3.64 -14.04
CA ALA A 89 -0.19 -4.26 -13.14
C ALA A 89 -0.25 -5.79 -13.26
N VAL A 90 0.85 -6.42 -13.69
CA VAL A 90 0.95 -7.88 -13.90
C VAL A 90 1.61 -8.60 -12.72
N ALA A 91 2.43 -7.90 -11.96
CA ALA A 91 3.03 -8.41 -10.74
C ALA A 91 3.20 -7.26 -9.74
N VAL A 92 2.93 -7.53 -8.46
CA VAL A 92 3.04 -6.54 -7.38
C VAL A 92 3.74 -7.18 -6.19
N THR A 93 4.80 -6.54 -5.71
CA THR A 93 5.49 -6.93 -4.47
C THR A 93 5.18 -5.89 -3.39
N ASP A 94 4.71 -6.35 -2.24
CA ASP A 94 4.37 -5.49 -1.10
C ASP A 94 5.37 -5.65 0.05
N TYR A 95 5.64 -4.52 0.72
CA TYR A 95 6.31 -4.46 2.00
C TYR A 95 5.51 -3.58 2.98
N TRP A 96 5.38 -4.05 4.21
CA TRP A 96 4.74 -3.38 5.33
C TRP A 96 5.77 -2.99 6.38
N GLY A 97 5.99 -1.68 6.52
CA GLY A 97 6.82 -1.11 7.56
C GLY A 97 6.02 -0.97 8.84
N GLU A 98 6.15 -1.94 9.73
CA GLU A 98 5.63 -1.85 11.10
C GLU A 98 6.22 -0.62 11.81
N PRO A 99 5.40 0.18 12.51
CA PRO A 99 5.90 1.34 13.23
C PRO A 99 6.85 0.90 14.35
N PHE A 100 7.99 1.58 14.46
CA PHE A 100 8.98 1.36 15.52
C PHE A 100 9.19 2.61 16.37
N THR A 101 9.58 2.42 17.64
CA THR A 101 9.95 3.52 18.53
C THR A 101 11.39 3.96 18.27
N ALA A 102 11.63 5.26 18.10
CA ALA A 102 12.98 5.78 18.02
C ALA A 102 13.73 5.52 19.35
N PRO A 103 14.89 4.83 19.36
CA PRO A 103 15.72 4.64 20.54
C PRO A 103 16.27 5.98 21.03
N GLU A 104 16.47 6.06 22.34
CA GLU A 104 16.82 7.30 23.04
C GLU A 104 18.09 7.97 22.50
N TRP A 105 19.12 7.20 22.15
CA TRP A 105 20.39 7.72 21.66
C TRP A 105 20.25 8.52 20.34
N ARG A 106 19.17 8.33 19.57
CA ARG A 106 18.88 9.14 18.37
C ARG A 106 18.31 10.53 18.69
N ARG A 107 17.87 10.80 19.92
CA ARG A 107 17.24 12.09 20.28
C ARG A 107 18.17 13.29 20.08
N ALA A 108 19.48 13.12 20.31
CA ALA A 108 20.45 14.22 20.22
C ALA A 108 20.88 14.56 18.79
N VAL A 109 20.65 13.66 17.83
CA VAL A 109 21.12 13.79 16.43
C VAL A 109 20.00 13.78 15.41
N GLY A 110 18.82 13.28 15.78
CA GLY A 110 17.65 13.23 14.92
C GLY A 110 16.84 14.50 15.01
N GLU A 111 16.37 14.97 13.85
CA GLU A 111 15.38 16.03 13.75
C GLU A 111 13.98 15.43 13.61
N ARG A 112 12.95 16.21 13.98
CA ARG A 112 11.57 15.81 13.79
C ARG A 112 11.26 15.80 12.29
N LEU A 113 10.76 14.68 11.79
CA LEU A 113 10.14 14.62 10.47
C LEU A 113 8.66 15.01 10.61
N ASP A 114 8.28 16.14 10.04
CA ASP A 114 6.88 16.56 10.00
C ASP A 114 6.11 15.77 8.94
N MET A 115 4.92 15.29 9.32
CA MET A 115 4.02 14.52 8.45
C MET A 115 2.67 15.24 8.43
N PRO A 116 2.55 16.36 7.69
CA PRO A 116 1.31 17.11 7.65
C PRO A 116 0.20 16.31 6.94
N ALA A 117 -1.05 16.65 7.25
CA ALA A 117 -2.22 16.14 6.53
C ALA A 117 -2.10 16.42 5.01
N GLY A 118 -2.50 15.46 4.19
CA GLY A 118 -2.32 15.51 2.74
C GLY A 118 -0.86 15.46 2.26
N GLY A 119 0.10 15.17 3.15
CA GLY A 119 1.51 15.00 2.81
C GLY A 119 1.84 13.64 2.18
N VAL A 120 3.14 13.42 1.96
CA VAL A 120 3.68 12.17 1.39
C VAL A 120 3.44 10.95 2.28
N TRP A 121 3.29 11.18 3.59
CA TRP A 121 3.09 10.14 4.59
C TRP A 121 1.74 10.33 5.30
N PRO A 122 0.63 9.88 4.68
CA PRO A 122 -0.73 10.07 5.20
C PRO A 122 -0.86 9.69 6.67
N THR A 123 -1.37 10.60 7.49
CA THR A 123 -1.57 10.36 8.92
C THR A 123 -2.88 9.63 9.17
N SER A 124 -3.16 9.24 10.42
CA SER A 124 -4.41 8.57 10.79
C SER A 124 -5.65 9.33 10.29
N ASP A 125 -5.63 10.67 10.31
CA ASP A 125 -6.75 11.52 9.90
C ASP A 125 -6.97 11.53 8.38
N ASP A 126 -5.95 11.15 7.61
CA ASP A 126 -5.99 11.07 6.15
C ASP A 126 -6.43 9.66 5.65
N LEU A 127 -6.49 8.65 6.53
CA LEU A 127 -6.82 7.28 6.14
C LEU A 127 -8.34 7.09 6.06
N THR A 128 -8.82 6.60 4.93
CA THR A 128 -10.25 6.28 4.73
C THR A 128 -10.47 4.78 4.73
N VAL A 129 -11.67 4.36 5.17
CA VAL A 129 -12.12 2.97 4.96
C VAL A 129 -12.11 2.66 3.47
N THR A 130 -11.75 1.42 3.14
CA THR A 130 -11.75 0.87 1.77
C THR A 130 -12.74 -0.27 1.71
#